data_AF-C4YDZ8-F1
#
_entry.id   AF-C4YDZ8-F1
#
_cell.length_a   1.000
_cell.length_b   1.000
_cell.length_c   1.000
_cell.angle_alpha   90.00
_cell.angle_beta   90.00
_cell.angle_gamma   90.00
#
_symmetry.space_group_name_H-M   'P 1'
#
loop_
_entity.id
_entity.type
_entity.pdbx_description
1 polymer ?
#
loop_
_entity_poly.entity_id
_entity_poly.type
_entity_poly.pdbx_seq_one_letter_code
_entity_poly.pdbx_strand_id
1 'polypeptide(L)'
;MSHKALFKGRRFERDGTLSNSSSRAQSVSRTPLRSDDSDYESDTEEQDFIKIEELLKERLFGLQSQEIELAKEDRIGAGDRRQYQAANINKSRIQESSSINDIINSLEFSRNDVSSQSRELLLVQLYKLLVSRPLVVCNEENAGTPEFVDEDKIAKLINIFTSTNYRSEDEFFYLFRSLIALICSDIEEFGSLVSTELLNHIQHVITEPSNSIVTNSIKANVITGYVVLTLILHNGASSFGIDERIAMLIELAEGYTASATTLKKEVEAGDREHSTFITDKNLDKKLVNEANAKVVAEASVAVAAIHGVGCLLTLIPHGSFLNEIMEDLMFKLVPLLDNDEDRDIAKAAGRVIGVIYEMYDYGQNADADNGGDFDNEYNENSPYYEQESLLAILTRLLNLSSKKVAKKDKKDISSVFRNISNTIKIYTDANSRGQVYKRTQEGLELLDSTSDSTYIKLSKFRSLKINSWFLYFRLKHLRWCFSFGLHNQLVGNDSVRDVLKEPENEFNYGTQPDFDDSLVDDDNSESFHDYIDQKHSNDEKYRKERRKKERLVKLNEQLDELNLHQ
;
A
#
# COMPACT_ATOMS: atom_id res chain seq x y z
N MET A 1 48.36 -4.37 46.55
CA MET A 1 47.03 -5.01 46.58
C MET A 1 46.40 -4.79 45.22
N SER A 2 46.48 -5.79 44.33
CA SER A 2 45.36 -6.69 43.91
C SER A 2 44.57 -6.06 42.75
N HIS A 3 44.42 -6.62 41.54
CA HIS A 3 44.76 -7.92 40.98
C HIS A 3 44.73 -7.82 39.43
N LYS A 4 45.73 -8.43 38.77
CA LYS A 4 45.74 -9.27 37.55
C LYS A 4 44.65 -9.12 36.45
N ALA A 5 44.90 -9.38 35.16
CA ALA A 5 46.10 -9.61 34.35
C ALA A 5 45.63 -9.85 32.90
N LEU A 6 46.32 -9.25 31.94
CA LEU A 6 46.42 -9.70 30.56
C LEU A 6 47.02 -11.11 30.52
N PHE A 7 46.49 -12.04 29.72
CA PHE A 7 47.31 -13.11 29.16
C PHE A 7 46.82 -13.59 27.80
N LYS A 8 47.77 -13.54 26.85
CA LYS A 8 47.83 -14.23 25.57
C LYS A 8 47.96 -15.75 25.75
N GLY A 9 47.53 -16.50 24.74
CA GLY A 9 47.91 -17.90 24.46
C GLY A 9 46.71 -18.67 23.91
N ARG A 10 46.80 -19.63 22.98
CA ARG A 10 47.89 -20.32 22.27
C ARG A 10 47.24 -20.96 21.03
N ARG A 11 47.97 -21.12 19.93
CA ARG A 11 47.64 -22.10 18.88
C ARG A 11 47.98 -23.51 19.37
N PHE A 12 47.06 -24.45 19.14
CA PHE A 12 47.33 -25.88 19.03
C PHE A 12 46.39 -26.44 17.95
N GLU A 13 46.97 -27.08 16.93
CA GLU A 13 46.27 -27.93 15.97
C GLU A 13 46.17 -29.36 16.54
N ARG A 14 44.99 -30.00 16.46
CA ARG A 14 44.77 -31.27 15.75
C ARG A 14 43.35 -31.84 15.91
N ASP A 15 42.88 -32.39 14.79
CA ASP A 15 41.97 -33.53 14.59
C ASP A 15 40.47 -33.39 14.91
N GLY A 16 39.72 -33.08 13.84
CA GLY A 16 38.74 -34.02 13.28
C GLY A 16 37.47 -34.32 14.08
N THR A 17 36.42 -33.54 13.89
CA THR A 17 35.03 -34.02 13.81
C THR A 17 34.19 -32.99 13.04
N LEU A 18 33.73 -33.36 11.84
CA LEU A 18 32.76 -32.59 11.06
C LEU A 18 31.38 -32.74 11.70
N SER A 19 30.92 -31.73 12.44
CA SER A 19 29.51 -31.57 12.78
C SER A 19 28.97 -30.34 12.04
N ASN A 20 28.34 -30.59 10.89
CA ASN A 20 27.51 -29.61 10.22
C ASN A 20 26.22 -29.44 11.01
N SER A 21 26.13 -28.38 11.81
CA SER A 21 24.88 -27.82 12.32
C SER A 21 25.11 -26.34 12.61
N SER A 22 25.12 -25.54 11.54
CA SER A 22 25.04 -24.09 11.63
C SER A 22 23.59 -23.70 11.40
N SER A 23 22.88 -23.44 12.51
CA SER A 23 21.64 -22.67 12.54
C SER A 23 21.97 -21.21 12.21
N ARG A 24 22.16 -20.91 10.92
CA ARG A 24 22.20 -19.55 10.41
C ARG A 24 20.81 -19.21 9.87
N ALA A 25 20.21 -18.18 10.46
CA ALA A 25 19.02 -17.52 9.92
C ALA A 25 19.25 -17.18 8.45
N GLN A 26 18.27 -17.52 7.61
CA GLN A 26 18.27 -17.15 6.20
C GLN A 26 18.34 -15.62 6.08
N SER A 27 19.19 -15.18 5.16
CA SER A 27 19.51 -13.79 4.88
C SER A 27 18.29 -13.07 4.32
N VAL A 28 17.61 -12.32 5.18
CA VAL A 28 16.85 -11.13 4.78
C VAL A 28 17.83 -10.21 4.07
N SER A 29 17.46 -9.73 2.89
CA SER A 29 18.10 -8.58 2.24
C SER A 29 17.97 -7.39 3.21
N ARG A 30 18.98 -7.24 4.07
CA ARG A 30 19.09 -6.14 5.02
C ARG A 30 19.05 -4.83 4.24
N THR A 31 18.00 -4.06 4.42
CA THR A 31 18.11 -2.60 4.35
C THR A 31 19.27 -2.20 5.27
N PRO A 32 20.26 -1.40 4.82
CA PRO A 32 21.39 -1.06 5.67
C PRO A 32 20.95 0.01 6.68
N LEU A 33 21.02 -0.35 7.97
CA LEU A 33 20.99 0.48 9.18
C LEU A 33 19.68 1.25 9.48
N ARG A 34 19.05 0.83 10.57
CA ARG A 34 18.05 1.54 11.39
C ARG A 34 18.50 3.00 11.62
N SER A 35 17.70 3.97 11.16
CA SER A 35 17.72 5.31 11.74
C SER A 35 16.79 5.29 12.95
N ASP A 36 17.39 5.44 14.12
CA ASP A 36 16.74 5.53 15.43
C ASP A 36 15.88 6.82 15.45
N ASP A 37 14.57 6.73 15.13
CA ASP A 37 13.46 7.47 15.78
C ASP A 37 12.10 7.59 15.02
N SER A 38 11.84 6.95 13.87
CA SER A 38 10.54 7.16 13.15
C SER A 38 9.87 5.96 12.44
N ASP A 39 10.21 4.71 12.76
CA ASP A 39 9.85 3.56 11.92
C ASP A 39 8.62 2.74 12.39
N TYR A 40 7.41 3.33 12.43
CA TYR A 40 6.18 2.54 12.69
C TYR A 40 5.66 1.76 11.48
N GLU A 41 5.84 2.28 10.26
CA GLU A 41 5.33 1.63 9.05
C GLU A 41 6.31 0.57 8.52
N SER A 42 7.63 0.72 8.79
CA SER A 42 8.66 -0.30 8.51
C SER A 42 8.45 -1.57 9.36
N ASP A 43 8.07 -1.41 10.63
CA ASP A 43 7.68 -2.53 11.51
C ASP A 43 6.47 -3.31 10.94
N THR A 44 5.58 -2.64 10.18
CA THR A 44 4.38 -3.27 9.60
C THR A 44 4.73 -4.11 8.37
N GLU A 45 5.64 -3.64 7.51
CA GLU A 45 6.13 -4.39 6.34
C GLU A 45 6.92 -5.64 6.76
N GLU A 46 7.79 -5.52 7.78
CA GLU A 46 8.52 -6.66 8.34
C GLU A 46 7.57 -7.67 9.01
N GLN A 47 6.56 -7.18 9.74
CA GLN A 47 5.52 -8.05 10.31
C GLN A 47 4.71 -8.77 9.24
N ASP A 48 4.36 -8.12 8.13
CA ASP A 48 3.60 -8.75 7.06
C ASP A 48 4.41 -9.85 6.36
N PHE A 49 5.72 -9.64 6.14
CA PHE A 49 6.61 -10.70 5.66
C PHE A 49 6.67 -11.87 6.65
N ILE A 50 6.85 -11.59 7.95
CA ILE A 50 6.89 -12.61 9.00
C ILE A 50 5.57 -13.39 9.04
N LYS A 51 4.41 -12.71 9.00
CA LYS A 51 3.08 -13.35 8.97
C LYS A 51 2.93 -14.24 7.74
N ILE A 52 3.34 -13.77 6.56
CA ILE A 52 3.29 -14.57 5.33
C ILE A 52 4.18 -15.81 5.47
N GLU A 53 5.40 -15.67 6.00
CA GLU A 53 6.29 -16.80 6.22
C GLU A 53 5.78 -17.78 7.28
N GLU A 54 5.23 -17.29 8.39
CA GLU A 54 4.63 -18.09 9.45
C GLU A 54 3.42 -18.85 8.93
N LEU A 55 2.53 -18.18 8.18
CA LEU A 55 1.37 -18.80 7.56
C LEU A 55 1.80 -19.90 6.59
N LEU A 56 2.75 -19.62 5.69
CA LEU A 56 3.29 -20.62 4.77
C LEU A 56 3.92 -21.80 5.54
N LYS A 57 4.74 -21.56 6.56
CA LYS A 57 5.41 -22.59 7.37
C LYS A 57 4.42 -23.45 8.15
N GLU A 58 3.50 -22.83 8.89
CA GLU A 58 2.51 -23.52 9.73
C GLU A 58 1.56 -24.37 8.88
N ARG A 59 1.05 -23.80 7.77
CA ARG A 59 0.09 -24.49 6.90
C ARG A 59 0.78 -25.55 6.02
N LEU A 60 2.03 -25.37 5.61
CA LEU A 60 2.84 -26.43 4.97
C LEU A 60 3.12 -27.59 5.93
N PHE A 61 3.44 -27.30 7.20
CA PHE A 61 3.63 -28.33 8.22
C PHE A 61 2.33 -29.10 8.49
N GLY A 62 1.19 -28.42 8.49
CA GLY A 62 -0.14 -29.03 8.57
C GLY A 62 -0.42 -30.00 7.42
N LEU A 63 -0.09 -29.62 6.18
CA LEU A 63 -0.20 -30.50 5.01
C LEU A 63 0.72 -31.72 5.11
N GLN A 64 1.95 -31.56 5.60
CA GLN A 64 2.88 -32.68 5.84
C GLN A 64 2.36 -33.66 6.90
N SER A 65 1.71 -33.14 7.95
CA SER A 65 1.17 -33.96 9.02
C SER A 65 -0.04 -34.78 8.56
N GLN A 66 -0.94 -34.19 7.77
CA GLN A 66 -2.07 -34.90 7.14
C GLN A 66 -1.60 -36.00 6.17
N GLU A 67 -0.50 -35.77 5.45
CA GLU A 67 0.12 -36.76 4.55
C GLU A 67 0.65 -37.98 5.33
N ILE A 68 1.32 -37.75 6.47
CA ILE A 68 1.83 -38.84 7.33
C ILE A 68 0.68 -39.66 7.90
N GLU A 69 -0.48 -39.06 8.17
CA GLU A 69 -1.67 -39.79 8.62
C GLU A 69 -2.29 -40.62 7.50
N LEU A 70 -2.44 -40.07 6.30
CA LEU A 70 -2.98 -40.78 5.13
C LEU A 70 -2.05 -41.90 4.63
N ALA A 71 -0.73 -41.72 4.73
CA ALA A 71 0.27 -42.73 4.35
C ALA A 71 0.31 -43.94 5.32
N LYS A 72 -0.28 -43.82 6.52
CA LYS A 72 -0.39 -44.92 7.49
C LYS A 72 -1.59 -45.84 7.23
N GLU A 73 -2.51 -45.46 6.35
CA GLU A 73 -3.66 -46.31 5.98
C GLU A 73 -3.30 -47.21 4.79
N ASP A 74 -3.06 -48.50 5.05
CA ASP A 74 -2.67 -49.54 4.07
C ASP A 74 -3.72 -49.86 2.97
N ARG A 75 -4.87 -49.16 2.94
CA ARG A 75 -5.95 -49.37 1.97
C ARG A 75 -6.50 -48.05 1.44
N ILE A 76 -5.67 -47.32 0.71
CA ILE A 76 -6.07 -46.10 0.01
C ILE A 76 -6.99 -46.49 -1.17
N GLY A 77 -8.25 -46.03 -1.14
CA GLY A 77 -9.19 -46.21 -2.24
C GLY A 77 -8.71 -45.52 -3.53
N ALA A 78 -9.26 -45.89 -4.69
CA ALA A 78 -8.86 -45.27 -5.97
C ALA A 78 -9.09 -43.74 -6.01
N GLY A 79 -10.10 -43.24 -5.28
CA GLY A 79 -10.34 -41.80 -5.08
C GLY A 79 -9.27 -41.15 -4.22
N ASP A 80 -8.92 -41.78 -3.09
CA ASP A 80 -7.92 -41.29 -2.15
C ASP A 80 -6.52 -41.26 -2.77
N ARG A 81 -6.21 -42.20 -3.69
CA ARG A 81 -4.92 -42.23 -4.41
C ARG A 81 -4.77 -41.05 -5.38
N ARG A 82 -5.86 -40.63 -6.02
CA ARG A 82 -5.88 -39.46 -6.91
C ARG A 82 -5.71 -38.17 -6.10
N GLN A 83 -6.37 -38.08 -4.96
CA GLN A 83 -6.25 -36.96 -4.04
C GLN A 83 -4.84 -36.86 -3.41
N TYR A 84 -4.22 -38.01 -3.11
CA TYR A 84 -2.82 -38.08 -2.64
C TYR A 84 -1.82 -37.60 -3.70
N GLN A 85 -2.00 -38.00 -4.97
CA GLN A 85 -1.17 -37.51 -6.07
C GLN A 85 -1.33 -36.01 -6.29
N ALA A 86 -2.57 -35.52 -6.25
CA ALA A 86 -2.90 -34.10 -6.33
C ALA A 86 -2.24 -33.29 -5.20
N ALA A 87 -2.30 -33.77 -3.95
CA ALA A 87 -1.68 -33.13 -2.79
C ALA A 87 -0.14 -33.03 -2.93
N ASN A 88 0.51 -34.09 -3.42
CA ASN A 88 1.96 -34.10 -3.67
C ASN A 88 2.39 -33.10 -4.74
N ILE A 89 1.62 -33.00 -5.83
CA ILE A 89 1.86 -32.02 -6.89
C ILE A 89 1.69 -30.60 -6.35
N ASN A 90 0.64 -30.35 -5.56
CA ASN A 90 0.41 -29.03 -4.95
C ASN A 90 1.53 -28.65 -3.99
N LYS A 91 2.07 -29.59 -3.21
CA LYS A 91 3.24 -29.35 -2.34
C LYS A 91 4.48 -28.96 -3.14
N SER A 92 4.79 -29.64 -4.25
CA SER A 92 5.91 -29.22 -5.11
C SER A 92 5.71 -27.83 -5.72
N ARG A 93 4.45 -27.41 -5.92
CA ARG A 93 4.08 -26.09 -6.43
C ARG A 93 4.05 -24.99 -5.37
N ILE A 94 4.04 -25.34 -4.09
CA ILE A 94 4.09 -24.37 -2.97
C ILE A 94 5.54 -24.15 -2.49
N GLN A 95 6.47 -25.04 -2.87
CA GLN A 95 7.90 -24.89 -2.58
C GLN A 95 8.53 -23.73 -3.38
N GLU A 96 9.62 -23.16 -2.87
CA GLU A 96 10.31 -21.97 -3.41
C GLU A 96 10.73 -22.06 -4.89
N SER A 97 10.70 -23.24 -5.51
CA SER A 97 11.02 -23.47 -6.93
C SER A 97 9.86 -23.26 -7.90
N SER A 98 8.64 -22.98 -7.43
CA SER A 98 7.48 -22.76 -8.29
C SER A 98 7.51 -21.41 -9.00
N SER A 99 7.28 -21.39 -10.31
CA SER A 99 7.14 -20.13 -11.06
C SER A 99 5.75 -19.50 -10.89
N ILE A 100 5.64 -18.19 -11.13
CA ILE A 100 4.36 -17.45 -11.19
C ILE A 100 3.39 -18.16 -12.15
N ASN A 101 3.89 -18.57 -13.32
CA ASN A 101 3.13 -19.27 -14.35
C ASN A 101 2.54 -20.60 -13.88
N ASP A 102 3.34 -21.40 -13.16
CA ASP A 102 2.91 -22.70 -12.64
C ASP A 102 1.79 -22.53 -11.62
N ILE A 103 1.90 -21.52 -10.76
CA ILE A 103 0.90 -21.24 -9.75
C ILE A 103 -0.40 -20.78 -10.40
N ILE A 104 -0.37 -19.81 -11.31
CA ILE A 104 -1.58 -19.31 -12.00
C ILE A 104 -2.30 -20.45 -12.73
N ASN A 105 -1.59 -21.26 -13.50
CA ASN A 105 -2.16 -22.43 -14.16
C ASN A 105 -2.76 -23.43 -13.14
N SER A 106 -2.16 -23.53 -11.95
CA SER A 106 -2.65 -24.44 -10.92
C SER A 106 -3.99 -23.99 -10.31
N LEU A 107 -4.28 -22.68 -10.34
CA LEU A 107 -5.54 -22.13 -9.84
C LEU A 107 -6.72 -22.40 -10.79
N GLU A 108 -6.49 -22.88 -12.01
CA GLU A 108 -7.57 -23.29 -12.93
C GLU A 108 -8.13 -24.68 -12.61
N PHE A 109 -7.37 -25.50 -11.87
CA PHE A 109 -7.78 -26.87 -11.58
C PHE A 109 -8.98 -26.95 -10.64
N SER A 110 -9.74 -28.03 -10.81
CA SER A 110 -10.95 -28.31 -10.02
C SER A 110 -10.63 -28.57 -8.55
N ARG A 111 -11.66 -28.52 -7.69
CA ARG A 111 -11.55 -28.85 -6.26
C ARG A 111 -10.95 -30.23 -5.98
N ASN A 112 -11.17 -31.18 -6.89
CA ASN A 112 -10.69 -32.56 -6.72
C ASN A 112 -9.18 -32.66 -6.95
N ASP A 113 -8.61 -31.68 -7.64
CA ASP A 113 -7.19 -31.64 -8.01
C ASP A 113 -6.42 -30.61 -7.18
N VAL A 114 -7.09 -29.54 -6.70
CA VAL A 114 -6.50 -28.55 -5.78
C VAL A 114 -7.47 -28.23 -4.65
N SER A 115 -7.08 -28.64 -3.43
CA SER A 115 -7.84 -28.38 -2.22
C SER A 115 -7.91 -26.88 -1.90
N SER A 116 -8.91 -26.43 -1.14
CA SER A 116 -9.01 -25.01 -0.75
C SER A 116 -7.77 -24.53 0.01
N GLN A 117 -7.25 -25.34 0.94
CA GLN A 117 -6.02 -25.01 1.69
C GLN A 117 -4.79 -24.91 0.77
N SER A 118 -4.71 -25.77 -0.26
CA SER A 118 -3.65 -25.67 -1.26
C SER A 118 -3.79 -24.40 -2.11
N ARG A 119 -5.02 -23.97 -2.46
CA ARG A 119 -5.27 -22.73 -3.21
C ARG A 119 -4.86 -21.50 -2.40
N GLU A 120 -5.22 -21.43 -1.12
CA GLU A 120 -4.77 -20.36 -0.21
C GLU A 120 -3.24 -20.25 -0.20
N LEU A 121 -2.55 -21.38 0.00
CA LEU A 121 -1.09 -21.42 0.02
C LEU A 121 -0.46 -21.01 -1.32
N LEU A 122 -1.03 -21.48 -2.43
CA LEU A 122 -0.60 -21.10 -3.77
C LEU A 122 -0.74 -19.58 -3.98
N LEU A 123 -1.84 -18.97 -3.54
CA LEU A 123 -2.07 -17.53 -3.66
C LEU A 123 -1.16 -16.70 -2.76
N VAL A 124 -0.89 -17.16 -1.53
CA VAL A 124 0.09 -16.51 -0.65
C VAL A 124 1.48 -16.55 -1.27
N GLN A 125 1.87 -17.70 -1.83
CA GLN A 125 3.14 -17.88 -2.51
C GLN A 125 3.21 -17.04 -3.79
N LEU A 126 2.11 -16.96 -4.57
CA LEU A 126 2.00 -16.10 -5.75
C LEU A 126 2.26 -14.65 -5.37
N TYR A 127 1.53 -14.11 -4.38
CA TYR A 127 1.72 -12.75 -3.90
C TYR A 127 3.17 -12.51 -3.47
N LYS A 128 3.76 -13.43 -2.69
CA LYS A 128 5.17 -13.35 -2.26
C LYS A 128 6.11 -13.22 -3.47
N LEU A 129 5.95 -14.06 -4.49
CA LEU A 129 6.80 -14.03 -5.69
C LEU A 129 6.63 -12.73 -6.49
N LEU A 130 5.39 -12.26 -6.67
CA LEU A 130 5.08 -11.04 -7.41
C LEU A 130 5.72 -9.80 -6.80
N VAL A 131 5.71 -9.68 -5.46
CA VAL A 131 6.23 -8.48 -4.80
C VAL A 131 7.74 -8.55 -4.55
N SER A 132 8.30 -9.75 -4.35
CA SER A 132 9.70 -9.92 -3.96
C SER A 132 10.70 -9.46 -5.02
N ARG A 133 10.33 -9.50 -6.30
CA ARG A 133 11.21 -9.12 -7.41
C ARG A 133 10.41 -8.36 -8.47
N PRO A 134 11.01 -7.36 -9.14
CA PRO A 134 10.43 -6.77 -10.35
C PRO A 134 10.14 -7.88 -11.36
N LEU A 135 9.00 -7.79 -12.02
CA LEU A 135 8.63 -8.76 -13.05
C LEU A 135 9.53 -8.61 -14.27
N VAL A 136 9.87 -9.73 -14.87
CA VAL A 136 10.54 -9.75 -16.18
C VAL A 136 9.44 -9.68 -17.24
N VAL A 137 9.07 -8.47 -17.62
CA VAL A 137 8.02 -8.22 -18.63
C VAL A 137 8.65 -7.97 -19.99
N CYS A 138 7.96 -8.43 -21.04
CA CYS A 138 8.16 -8.19 -22.49
C CYS A 138 9.50 -7.62 -22.97
N ASN A 139 10.59 -8.34 -22.70
CA ASN A 139 11.71 -8.43 -23.64
C ASN A 139 11.54 -9.72 -24.43
N GLU A 140 11.51 -9.64 -25.77
CA GLU A 140 11.47 -10.81 -26.67
C GLU A 140 12.55 -11.85 -26.31
N GLU A 141 13.64 -11.41 -25.68
CA GLU A 141 14.75 -12.22 -25.19
C GLU A 141 14.38 -13.19 -24.06
N ASN A 142 13.36 -12.88 -23.26
CA ASN A 142 12.92 -13.70 -22.12
C ASN A 142 11.63 -14.47 -22.39
N ALA A 143 11.06 -14.33 -23.59
CA ALA A 143 9.85 -15.04 -24.00
C ALA A 143 10.06 -16.57 -23.88
N GLY A 144 9.15 -17.24 -23.18
CA GLY A 144 9.22 -18.69 -22.94
C GLY A 144 10.10 -19.11 -21.75
N THR A 145 10.68 -18.17 -21.01
CA THR A 145 11.30 -18.48 -19.71
C THR A 145 10.24 -18.70 -18.63
N PRO A 146 10.51 -19.51 -17.59
CA PRO A 146 9.55 -19.72 -16.49
C PRO A 146 9.15 -18.43 -15.74
N GLU A 147 10.01 -17.42 -15.77
CA GLU A 147 9.83 -16.14 -15.08
C GLU A 147 9.07 -15.10 -15.92
N PHE A 148 8.85 -15.36 -17.21
CA PHE A 148 8.12 -14.48 -18.12
C PHE A 148 6.61 -14.59 -17.91
N VAL A 149 5.93 -13.49 -17.62
CA VAL A 149 4.48 -13.45 -17.42
C VAL A 149 3.84 -12.68 -18.57
N ASP A 150 3.00 -13.37 -19.35
CA ASP A 150 2.27 -12.78 -20.49
C ASP A 150 0.88 -12.25 -20.09
N GLU A 151 0.26 -11.50 -21.00
CA GLU A 151 -1.11 -11.00 -20.86
C GLU A 151 -2.13 -12.14 -20.62
N ASP A 152 -1.91 -13.31 -21.23
CA ASP A 152 -2.78 -14.49 -21.06
C ASP A 152 -2.84 -14.93 -19.59
N LYS A 153 -1.73 -14.91 -18.84
CA LYS A 153 -1.75 -15.22 -17.40
C LYS A 153 -2.57 -14.23 -16.59
N ILE A 154 -2.55 -12.97 -16.97
CA ILE A 154 -3.30 -11.92 -16.27
C ILE A 154 -4.77 -12.09 -16.56
N ALA A 155 -5.14 -12.29 -17.82
CA ALA A 155 -6.51 -12.59 -18.22
C ALA A 155 -7.06 -13.82 -17.49
N LYS A 156 -6.25 -14.87 -17.30
CA LYS A 156 -6.62 -16.03 -16.48
C LYS A 156 -6.91 -15.66 -15.02
N LEU A 157 -6.05 -14.85 -14.41
CA LEU A 157 -6.23 -14.44 -13.01
C LEU A 157 -7.46 -13.53 -12.83
N ILE A 158 -7.70 -12.62 -13.80
CA ILE A 158 -8.92 -11.81 -13.89
C ILE A 158 -10.15 -12.74 -13.95
N ASN A 159 -10.15 -13.72 -14.85
CA ASN A 159 -11.26 -14.67 -14.99
C ASN A 159 -11.51 -15.48 -13.71
N ILE A 160 -10.45 -15.91 -13.02
CA ILE A 160 -10.58 -16.61 -11.74
C ILE A 160 -11.22 -15.69 -10.69
N PHE A 161 -10.80 -14.43 -10.62
CA PHE A 161 -11.36 -13.44 -9.70
C PHE A 161 -12.84 -13.14 -10.00
N THR A 162 -13.18 -12.85 -11.25
CA THR A 162 -14.55 -12.49 -11.65
C THR A 162 -15.51 -13.67 -11.62
N SER A 163 -15.01 -14.92 -11.64
CA SER A 163 -15.85 -16.12 -11.53
C SER A 163 -16.55 -16.30 -10.17
N THR A 164 -16.21 -15.50 -9.16
CA THR A 164 -16.78 -15.55 -7.78
C THR A 164 -16.65 -16.90 -7.06
N ASN A 165 -15.74 -17.78 -7.50
CA ASN A 165 -15.56 -19.14 -6.96
C ASN A 165 -14.45 -19.26 -5.90
N TYR A 166 -14.22 -18.19 -5.15
CA TYR A 166 -13.35 -18.20 -3.98
C TYR A 166 -14.10 -18.78 -2.77
N ARG A 167 -13.39 -19.49 -1.87
CA ARG A 167 -14.02 -20.36 -0.86
C ARG A 167 -13.72 -19.97 0.58
N SER A 168 -12.78 -19.06 0.78
CA SER A 168 -12.39 -18.55 2.10
C SER A 168 -11.96 -17.10 2.00
N GLU A 169 -11.97 -16.43 3.15
CA GLU A 169 -11.48 -15.06 3.34
C GLU A 169 -10.05 -14.91 2.80
N ASP A 170 -9.16 -15.82 3.18
CA ASP A 170 -7.75 -15.80 2.77
C ASP A 170 -7.58 -16.05 1.25
N GLU A 171 -8.36 -16.99 0.68
CA GLU A 171 -8.32 -17.23 -0.77
C GLU A 171 -8.73 -15.97 -1.53
N PHE A 172 -9.84 -15.34 -1.15
CA PHE A 172 -10.28 -14.10 -1.78
C PHE A 172 -9.22 -12.99 -1.63
N PHE A 173 -8.73 -12.80 -0.40
CA PHE A 173 -7.81 -11.71 -0.08
C PHE A 173 -6.50 -11.82 -0.88
N TYR A 174 -5.86 -12.99 -0.89
CA TYR A 174 -4.60 -13.17 -1.61
C TYR A 174 -4.79 -13.28 -3.13
N LEU A 175 -5.94 -13.75 -3.62
CA LEU A 175 -6.29 -13.64 -5.04
C LEU A 175 -6.37 -12.19 -5.48
N PHE A 176 -7.10 -11.36 -4.73
CA PHE A 176 -7.23 -9.94 -5.02
C PHE A 176 -5.88 -9.22 -4.91
N ARG A 177 -5.12 -9.42 -3.83
CA ARG A 177 -3.76 -8.85 -3.65
C ARG A 177 -2.82 -9.25 -4.79
N SER A 178 -2.82 -10.52 -5.20
CA SER A 178 -1.98 -11.00 -6.30
C SER A 178 -2.39 -10.38 -7.62
N LEU A 179 -3.69 -10.26 -7.90
CA LEU A 179 -4.19 -9.64 -9.13
C LEU A 179 -3.77 -8.17 -9.22
N ILE A 180 -4.01 -7.40 -8.16
CA ILE A 180 -3.64 -5.98 -8.13
C ILE A 180 -2.12 -5.82 -8.23
N ALA A 181 -1.33 -6.56 -7.44
CA ALA A 181 0.12 -6.48 -7.51
C ALA A 181 0.67 -6.85 -8.89
N LEU A 182 0.10 -7.87 -9.55
CA LEU A 182 0.52 -8.28 -10.89
C LEU A 182 0.27 -7.18 -11.94
N ILE A 183 -0.92 -6.59 -11.96
CA ILE A 183 -1.25 -5.50 -12.89
C ILE A 183 -0.38 -4.27 -12.59
N CYS A 184 -0.24 -3.92 -11.32
CA CYS A 184 0.51 -2.74 -10.88
C CYS A 184 2.03 -2.88 -11.06
N SER A 185 2.55 -4.11 -11.16
CA SER A 185 3.97 -4.37 -11.41
C SER A 185 4.40 -4.01 -12.82
N ASP A 186 3.49 -3.87 -13.79
CA ASP A 186 3.79 -3.28 -15.11
C ASP A 186 2.51 -2.75 -15.75
N ILE A 187 2.21 -1.47 -15.48
CA ILE A 187 1.00 -0.84 -15.98
C ILE A 187 1.06 -0.53 -17.47
N GLU A 188 2.26 -0.36 -18.04
CA GLU A 188 2.42 -0.02 -19.45
C GLU A 188 1.99 -1.18 -20.33
N GLU A 189 2.34 -2.41 -19.94
CA GLU A 189 1.93 -3.62 -20.65
C GLU A 189 0.52 -4.06 -20.23
N PHE A 190 0.22 -4.10 -18.92
CA PHE A 190 -0.97 -4.77 -18.42
C PHE A 190 -2.18 -3.85 -18.20
N GLY A 191 -2.00 -2.53 -18.29
CA GLY A 191 -3.08 -1.57 -18.09
C GLY A 191 -4.24 -1.72 -19.06
N SER A 192 -3.97 -2.20 -20.28
CA SER A 192 -4.98 -2.49 -21.31
C SER A 192 -5.98 -3.57 -20.89
N LEU A 193 -5.57 -4.47 -20.00
CA LEU A 193 -6.39 -5.59 -19.50
C LEU A 193 -7.35 -5.16 -18.39
N VAL A 194 -7.20 -3.95 -17.85
CA VAL A 194 -8.13 -3.40 -16.85
C VAL A 194 -9.40 -2.94 -17.55
N SER A 195 -10.29 -3.89 -17.80
CA SER A 195 -11.58 -3.64 -18.44
C SER A 195 -12.56 -2.96 -17.48
N THR A 196 -13.57 -2.29 -18.06
CA THR A 196 -14.72 -1.76 -17.30
C THR A 196 -15.43 -2.87 -16.53
N GLU A 197 -15.45 -4.10 -17.04
CA GLU A 197 -16.04 -5.26 -16.36
C GLU A 197 -15.29 -5.59 -15.06
N LEU A 198 -13.95 -5.61 -15.09
CA LEU A 198 -13.15 -5.84 -13.88
C LEU A 198 -13.37 -4.73 -12.85
N LEU A 199 -13.34 -3.47 -13.28
CA LEU A 199 -13.58 -2.33 -12.39
C LEU A 199 -14.99 -2.37 -11.76
N ASN A 200 -16.01 -2.67 -12.55
CA ASN A 200 -17.39 -2.81 -12.07
C ASN A 200 -17.51 -3.99 -11.10
N HIS A 201 -16.81 -5.11 -11.35
CA HIS A 201 -16.80 -6.24 -10.43
C HIS A 201 -16.18 -5.87 -9.08
N ILE A 202 -15.05 -5.13 -9.08
CA ILE A 202 -14.41 -4.66 -7.84
C ILE A 202 -15.35 -3.69 -7.09
N GLN A 203 -15.96 -2.73 -7.79
CA GLN A 203 -16.92 -1.80 -7.19
C GLN A 203 -18.15 -2.51 -6.64
N HIS A 204 -18.64 -3.55 -7.31
CA HIS A 204 -19.73 -4.38 -6.84
C HIS A 204 -19.36 -5.07 -5.51
N VAL A 205 -18.18 -5.66 -5.41
CA VAL A 205 -17.67 -6.26 -4.16
C VAL A 205 -17.58 -5.24 -3.02
N ILE A 206 -17.24 -3.98 -3.32
CA ILE A 206 -17.18 -2.90 -2.33
C ILE A 206 -18.58 -2.55 -1.80
N THR A 207 -19.57 -2.47 -2.70
CA THR A 207 -20.92 -1.93 -2.42
C THR A 207 -21.93 -2.96 -1.94
N GLU A 208 -21.79 -4.23 -2.33
CA GLU A 208 -22.67 -5.30 -1.86
C GLU A 208 -22.58 -5.52 -0.35
N PRO A 209 -23.62 -6.02 0.33
CA PRO A 209 -23.54 -6.41 1.74
C PRO A 209 -22.43 -7.43 2.01
N SER A 210 -21.82 -7.36 3.20
CA SER A 210 -20.80 -8.34 3.57
C SER A 210 -21.38 -9.75 3.70
N ASN A 211 -20.56 -10.76 3.42
CA ASN A 211 -20.92 -12.17 3.52
C ASN A 211 -19.82 -12.94 4.28
N SER A 212 -19.93 -14.27 4.33
CA SER A 212 -18.99 -15.13 5.08
C SER A 212 -17.58 -15.20 4.49
N ILE A 213 -17.36 -14.67 3.30
CA ILE A 213 -16.06 -14.65 2.61
C ILE A 213 -15.59 -13.22 2.38
N VAL A 214 -16.46 -12.33 1.89
CA VAL A 214 -16.18 -10.91 1.74
C VAL A 214 -16.69 -10.20 2.99
N THR A 215 -15.89 -10.23 4.04
CA THR A 215 -16.15 -9.52 5.30
C THR A 215 -15.84 -8.03 5.16
N ASN A 216 -16.32 -7.19 6.09
CA ASN A 216 -15.99 -5.75 6.07
C ASN A 216 -14.47 -5.49 6.19
N SER A 217 -13.75 -6.32 6.94
CA SER A 217 -12.29 -6.26 7.01
C SER A 217 -11.64 -6.48 5.63
N ILE A 218 -12.16 -7.45 4.87
CA ILE A 218 -11.74 -7.68 3.49
C ILE A 218 -12.13 -6.52 2.58
N LYS A 219 -13.33 -5.96 2.71
CA LYS A 219 -13.74 -4.80 1.91
C LYS A 219 -12.84 -3.59 2.08
N ALA A 220 -12.36 -3.33 3.30
CA ALA A 220 -11.37 -2.26 3.53
C ALA A 220 -10.11 -2.47 2.67
N ASN A 221 -9.67 -3.73 2.52
CA ASN A 221 -8.58 -4.10 1.63
C ASN A 221 -8.96 -4.00 0.14
N VAL A 222 -10.18 -4.37 -0.24
CA VAL A 222 -10.69 -4.22 -1.62
C VAL A 222 -10.71 -2.74 -2.03
N ILE A 223 -11.19 -1.85 -1.15
CA ILE A 223 -11.16 -0.41 -1.36
C ILE A 223 -9.73 0.08 -1.57
N THR A 224 -8.80 -0.34 -0.70
CA THR A 224 -7.39 0.08 -0.81
C THR A 224 -6.78 -0.38 -2.13
N GLY A 225 -7.03 -1.64 -2.55
CA GLY A 225 -6.53 -2.15 -3.83
C GLY A 225 -7.19 -1.50 -5.05
N TYR A 226 -8.48 -1.17 -4.97
CA TYR A 226 -9.18 -0.40 -5.99
C TYR A 226 -8.56 1.00 -6.18
N VAL A 227 -8.23 1.65 -5.07
CA VAL A 227 -7.56 2.97 -5.08
C VAL A 227 -6.13 2.85 -5.61
N VAL A 228 -5.35 1.86 -5.20
CA VAL A 228 -4.00 1.59 -5.74
C VAL A 228 -4.04 1.42 -7.25
N LEU A 229 -4.96 0.58 -7.73
CA LEU A 229 -5.12 0.32 -9.16
C LEU A 229 -5.47 1.61 -9.90
N THR A 230 -6.40 2.40 -9.35
CA THR A 230 -6.76 3.71 -9.89
C THR A 230 -5.58 4.69 -9.89
N LEU A 231 -4.82 4.75 -8.79
CA LEU A 231 -3.62 5.57 -8.66
C LEU A 231 -2.62 5.27 -9.77
N ILE A 232 -2.29 3.99 -9.96
CA ILE A 232 -1.26 3.60 -10.93
C ILE A 232 -1.76 3.76 -12.36
N LEU A 233 -3.03 3.41 -12.66
CA LEU A 233 -3.62 3.57 -14.00
C LEU A 233 -3.70 5.03 -14.46
N HIS A 234 -4.03 5.93 -13.53
CA HIS A 234 -4.25 7.34 -13.85
C HIS A 234 -3.02 8.22 -13.59
N ASN A 235 -1.94 7.68 -13.02
CA ASN A 235 -0.71 8.44 -12.80
C ASN A 235 -0.09 8.86 -14.13
N GLY A 236 -0.02 10.17 -14.39
CA GLY A 236 0.47 10.71 -15.66
C GLY A 236 -0.52 10.61 -16.83
N ALA A 237 -1.75 10.15 -16.58
CA ALA A 237 -2.84 10.09 -17.54
C ALA A 237 -3.98 11.07 -17.17
N SER A 238 -5.11 11.03 -17.90
CA SER A 238 -6.25 11.90 -17.64
C SER A 238 -6.93 11.57 -16.29
N SER A 239 -7.33 12.61 -15.55
CA SER A 239 -8.11 12.51 -14.31
C SER A 239 -9.62 12.33 -14.52
N PHE A 240 -10.04 11.95 -15.74
CA PHE A 240 -11.45 11.77 -16.08
C PHE A 240 -12.13 10.71 -15.18
N GLY A 241 -13.25 11.07 -14.57
CA GLY A 241 -14.06 10.20 -13.71
C GLY A 241 -13.45 9.90 -12.33
N ILE A 242 -12.37 10.59 -11.93
CA ILE A 242 -11.80 10.45 -10.58
C ILE A 242 -12.71 11.12 -9.53
N ASP A 243 -13.37 12.21 -9.90
CA ASP A 243 -14.37 12.92 -9.10
C ASP A 243 -15.55 12.01 -8.71
N GLU A 244 -16.09 11.23 -9.64
CA GLU A 244 -17.16 10.25 -9.36
C GLU A 244 -16.69 9.17 -8.36
N ARG A 245 -15.43 8.73 -8.47
CA ARG A 245 -14.83 7.75 -7.54
C ARG A 245 -14.61 8.34 -6.16
N ILE A 246 -14.20 9.61 -6.07
CA ILE A 246 -14.09 10.35 -4.82
C ILE A 246 -15.46 10.46 -4.15
N ALA A 247 -16.50 10.83 -4.89
CA ALA A 247 -17.87 10.93 -4.39
C ALA A 247 -18.37 9.59 -3.82
N MET A 248 -18.16 8.49 -4.55
CA MET A 248 -18.53 7.15 -4.08
C MET A 248 -17.79 6.76 -2.78
N LEU A 249 -16.48 7.04 -2.69
CA LEU A 249 -15.69 6.71 -1.50
C LEU A 249 -16.08 7.56 -0.29
N ILE A 250 -16.36 8.86 -0.45
CA ILE A 250 -16.76 9.69 0.69
C ILE A 250 -18.16 9.34 1.19
N GLU A 251 -19.10 9.02 0.30
CA GLU A 251 -20.44 8.51 0.68
C GLU A 251 -20.34 7.20 1.46
N LEU A 252 -19.48 6.29 1.00
CA LEU A 252 -19.20 5.04 1.69
C LEU A 252 -18.57 5.29 3.07
N ALA A 253 -17.62 6.23 3.17
CA ALA A 253 -17.01 6.61 4.44
C ALA A 253 -18.04 7.14 5.45
N GLU A 254 -18.94 8.03 5.03
CA GLU A 254 -20.01 8.57 5.88
C GLU A 254 -20.94 7.47 6.38
N GLY A 255 -21.38 6.58 5.49
CA GLY A 255 -22.26 5.45 5.83
C GLY A 255 -21.64 4.49 6.84
N TYR A 256 -20.40 4.04 6.60
CA TYR A 256 -19.70 3.13 7.51
C TYR A 256 -19.28 3.81 8.82
N THR A 257 -19.02 5.12 8.83
CA THR A 257 -18.78 5.88 10.08
C THR A 257 -20.02 5.92 10.96
N ALA A 258 -21.19 6.20 10.36
CA ALA A 258 -22.46 6.20 11.07
C ALA A 258 -22.80 4.80 11.61
N SER A 259 -22.57 3.77 10.80
CA SER A 259 -22.73 2.35 11.18
C SER A 259 -21.83 1.96 12.36
N ALA A 260 -20.53 2.21 12.26
CA ALA A 260 -19.56 1.90 13.32
C ALA A 260 -19.90 2.62 14.64
N THR A 261 -20.27 3.91 14.56
CA THR A 261 -20.66 4.70 15.74
C THR A 261 -21.93 4.15 16.39
N THR A 262 -22.91 3.72 15.60
CA THR A 262 -24.17 3.14 16.10
C THR A 262 -23.90 1.81 16.79
N LEU A 263 -23.16 0.91 16.13
CA LEU A 263 -22.77 -0.38 16.71
C LEU A 263 -21.97 -0.21 18.01
N LYS A 264 -21.06 0.77 18.07
CA LYS A 264 -20.30 1.06 19.28
C LYS A 264 -21.22 1.46 20.44
N LYS A 265 -22.20 2.33 20.18
CA LYS A 265 -23.19 2.75 21.19
C LYS A 265 -24.04 1.57 21.67
N GLU A 266 -24.45 0.67 20.77
CA GLU A 266 -25.18 -0.55 21.13
C GLU A 266 -24.35 -1.48 22.03
N VAL A 267 -23.07 -1.67 21.68
CA VAL A 267 -22.13 -2.47 22.49
C VAL A 267 -21.94 -1.89 23.89
N GLU A 268 -21.84 -0.56 24.01
CA GLU A 268 -21.71 0.16 25.28
C GLU A 268 -23.00 0.17 26.10
N ALA A 269 -24.16 0.29 25.45
CA ALA A 269 -25.47 0.19 26.09
C ALA A 269 -25.80 -1.22 26.58
N GLY A 270 -25.09 -2.24 26.07
CA GLY A 270 -25.35 -3.64 26.38
C GLY A 270 -26.62 -4.17 25.72
N ASP A 271 -27.10 -3.50 24.67
CA ASP A 271 -28.25 -3.93 23.88
C ASP A 271 -27.80 -5.07 22.96
N ARG A 272 -27.97 -6.29 23.44
CA ARG A 272 -27.57 -7.51 22.73
C ARG A 272 -28.83 -8.33 22.52
N GLU A 273 -29.13 -8.68 21.27
CA GLU A 273 -30.36 -9.40 20.85
C GLU A 273 -30.62 -10.74 21.60
N HIS A 274 -29.72 -11.20 22.47
CA HIS A 274 -29.84 -12.43 23.25
C HIS A 274 -29.48 -12.29 24.75
N SER A 275 -29.44 -11.06 25.29
CA SER A 275 -29.01 -10.76 26.67
C SER A 275 -29.86 -11.46 27.76
N THR A 276 -31.11 -11.81 27.48
CA THR A 276 -32.04 -12.39 28.47
C THR A 276 -31.75 -13.85 28.84
N PHE A 277 -30.85 -14.56 28.15
CA PHE A 277 -30.59 -16.00 28.38
C PHE A 277 -29.12 -16.39 28.61
N ILE A 278 -28.19 -15.43 28.69
CA ILE A 278 -26.76 -15.74 28.86
C ILE A 278 -26.45 -15.95 30.35
N THR A 279 -26.38 -17.21 30.78
CA THR A 279 -25.97 -17.57 32.15
C THR A 279 -24.45 -17.79 32.29
N ASP A 280 -23.71 -17.85 31.18
CA ASP A 280 -22.26 -18.11 31.15
C ASP A 280 -21.45 -16.83 30.85
N LYS A 281 -20.60 -16.44 31.80
CA LYS A 281 -19.71 -15.27 31.70
C LYS A 281 -18.68 -15.38 30.56
N ASN A 282 -18.33 -16.59 30.13
CA ASN A 282 -17.38 -16.78 29.04
C ASN A 282 -18.03 -16.54 27.67
N LEU A 283 -19.30 -16.94 27.54
CA LEU A 283 -20.08 -16.68 26.34
C LEU A 283 -20.34 -15.17 26.16
N ASP A 284 -20.67 -14.48 27.26
CA ASP A 284 -20.86 -13.02 27.23
C ASP A 284 -19.61 -12.29 26.74
N LYS A 285 -18.43 -12.62 27.29
CA LYS A 285 -17.14 -12.06 26.84
C LYS A 285 -16.87 -12.31 25.36
N LYS A 286 -17.17 -13.51 24.87
CA LYS A 286 -16.98 -13.84 23.45
C LYS A 286 -17.88 -12.98 22.55
N LEU A 287 -19.15 -12.82 22.92
CA LEU A 287 -20.10 -11.98 22.18
C LEU A 287 -19.70 -10.49 22.20
N VAL A 288 -19.19 -9.99 23.33
CA VAL A 288 -18.65 -8.62 23.41
C VAL A 288 -17.47 -8.44 22.45
N ASN A 289 -16.56 -9.41 22.41
CA ASN A 289 -15.40 -9.36 21.52
C ASN A 289 -15.82 -9.42 20.05
N GLU A 290 -16.78 -10.27 19.69
CA GLU A 290 -17.32 -10.35 18.33
C GLU A 290 -18.01 -9.03 17.92
N ALA A 291 -18.78 -8.42 18.81
CA ALA A 291 -19.43 -7.14 18.53
C ALA A 291 -18.41 -5.99 18.38
N ASN A 292 -17.38 -5.94 19.24
CA ASN A 292 -16.27 -5.01 19.08
C ASN A 292 -15.49 -5.24 17.78
N ALA A 293 -15.30 -6.50 17.36
CA ALA A 293 -14.64 -6.80 16.10
C ALA A 293 -15.47 -6.30 14.90
N LYS A 294 -16.80 -6.36 14.97
CA LYS A 294 -17.69 -5.76 13.95
C LYS A 294 -17.54 -4.24 13.89
N VAL A 295 -17.50 -3.56 15.05
CA VAL A 295 -17.27 -2.09 15.11
C VAL A 295 -15.94 -1.75 14.43
N VAL A 296 -14.86 -2.45 14.77
CA VAL A 296 -13.54 -2.22 14.17
C VAL A 296 -13.53 -2.51 12.66
N ALA A 297 -14.24 -3.55 12.21
CA ALA A 297 -14.32 -3.88 10.79
C ALA A 297 -15.08 -2.81 9.98
N GLU A 298 -16.18 -2.28 10.51
CA GLU A 298 -16.95 -1.17 9.90
C GLU A 298 -16.11 0.12 9.86
N ALA A 299 -15.44 0.46 10.97
CA ALA A 299 -14.52 1.59 11.02
C ALA A 299 -13.36 1.44 10.03
N SER A 300 -12.83 0.22 9.85
CA SER A 300 -11.75 -0.05 8.88
C SER A 300 -12.18 0.23 7.44
N VAL A 301 -13.44 -0.06 7.09
CA VAL A 301 -14.00 0.27 5.78
C VAL A 301 -14.07 1.79 5.58
N ALA A 302 -14.59 2.53 6.57
CA ALA A 302 -14.61 3.98 6.53
C ALA A 302 -13.20 4.57 6.40
N VAL A 303 -12.24 4.09 7.20
CA VAL A 303 -10.84 4.52 7.16
C VAL A 303 -10.18 4.24 5.80
N ALA A 304 -10.45 3.10 5.18
CA ALA A 304 -9.92 2.78 3.86
C ALA A 304 -10.50 3.72 2.79
N ALA A 305 -11.81 4.00 2.86
CA ALA A 305 -12.48 4.89 1.93
C ALA A 305 -11.98 6.34 2.06
N ILE A 306 -11.85 6.85 3.29
CA ILE A 306 -11.29 8.19 3.56
C ILE A 306 -9.86 8.29 3.04
N HIS A 307 -8.99 7.32 3.36
CA HIS A 307 -7.63 7.37 2.80
C HIS A 307 -7.62 7.26 1.28
N GLY A 308 -8.58 6.52 0.72
CA GLY A 308 -8.81 6.43 -0.71
C GLY A 308 -9.10 7.79 -1.35
N VAL A 309 -10.01 8.57 -0.75
CA VAL A 309 -10.29 9.96 -1.15
C VAL A 309 -9.01 10.79 -1.17
N GLY A 310 -8.22 10.77 -0.09
CA GLY A 310 -6.96 11.50 0.00
C GLY A 310 -5.97 11.12 -1.11
N CYS A 311 -5.90 9.84 -1.47
CA CYS A 311 -5.04 9.39 -2.56
C CYS A 311 -5.56 9.80 -3.94
N LEU A 312 -6.87 9.72 -4.19
CA LEU A 312 -7.45 10.09 -5.48
C LEU A 312 -7.39 11.60 -5.73
N LEU A 313 -7.44 12.43 -4.69
CA LEU A 313 -7.18 13.87 -4.82
C LEU A 313 -5.81 14.14 -5.46
N THR A 314 -4.78 13.34 -5.12
CA THR A 314 -3.43 13.49 -5.69
C THR A 314 -3.33 13.22 -7.20
N LEU A 315 -4.38 12.68 -7.83
CA LEU A 315 -4.44 12.43 -9.27
C LEU A 315 -5.02 13.61 -10.06
N ILE A 316 -5.76 14.50 -9.39
CA ILE A 316 -6.42 15.63 -10.05
C ILE A 316 -5.39 16.78 -10.17
N PRO A 317 -5.20 17.36 -11.37
CA PRO A 317 -4.32 18.51 -11.53
C PRO A 317 -4.76 19.71 -10.69
N HIS A 318 -3.78 20.52 -10.24
CA HIS A 318 -4.06 21.77 -9.53
C HIS A 318 -4.89 22.74 -10.37
N GLY A 319 -5.83 23.43 -9.73
CA GLY A 319 -6.66 24.47 -10.32
C GLY A 319 -8.06 24.55 -9.70
N SER A 320 -8.90 25.40 -10.26
CA SER A 320 -10.24 25.72 -9.70
C SER A 320 -11.14 24.50 -9.51
N PHE A 321 -11.13 23.56 -10.46
CA PHE A 321 -11.94 22.35 -10.37
C PHE A 321 -11.58 21.48 -9.15
N LEU A 322 -10.29 21.38 -8.84
CA LEU A 322 -9.84 20.66 -7.66
C LEU A 322 -10.22 21.40 -6.37
N ASN A 323 -10.11 22.73 -6.36
CA ASN A 323 -10.53 23.55 -5.21
C ASN A 323 -12.03 23.36 -4.90
N GLU A 324 -12.90 23.39 -5.92
CA GLU A 324 -14.34 23.15 -5.74
C GLU A 324 -14.61 21.80 -5.07
N ILE A 325 -13.95 20.73 -5.54
CA ILE A 325 -14.06 19.39 -4.93
C ILE A 325 -13.54 19.40 -3.49
N MET A 326 -12.42 20.08 -3.23
CA MET A 326 -11.81 20.14 -1.90
C MET A 326 -12.71 20.86 -0.89
N GLU A 327 -13.28 22.00 -1.27
CA GLU A 327 -14.22 22.78 -0.46
C GLU A 327 -15.46 21.94 -0.11
N ASP A 328 -16.04 21.27 -1.10
CA ASP A 328 -17.17 20.35 -0.89
C ASP A 328 -16.81 19.18 0.05
N LEU A 329 -15.61 18.61 -0.10
CA LEU A 329 -15.12 17.55 0.77
C LEU A 329 -14.88 18.02 2.20
N MET A 330 -14.46 19.26 2.42
CA MET A 330 -14.23 19.79 3.77
C MET A 330 -15.51 19.74 4.62
N PHE A 331 -16.68 20.04 4.04
CA PHE A 331 -17.97 19.93 4.75
C PHE A 331 -18.29 18.50 5.21
N LYS A 332 -17.81 17.49 4.48
CA LYS A 332 -17.98 16.07 4.84
C LYS A 332 -16.89 15.57 5.78
N LEU A 333 -15.66 16.03 5.62
CA LEU A 333 -14.50 15.58 6.39
C LEU A 333 -14.43 16.17 7.80
N VAL A 334 -14.87 17.42 8.00
CA VAL A 334 -14.85 18.04 9.34
C VAL A 334 -15.71 17.29 10.35
N PRO A 335 -16.96 16.87 10.04
CA PRO A 335 -17.75 16.01 10.92
C PRO A 335 -17.10 14.64 11.20
N LEU A 336 -16.40 14.05 10.21
CA LEU A 336 -15.67 12.79 10.39
C LEU A 336 -14.43 12.97 11.27
N LEU A 337 -13.78 14.15 11.21
CA LEU A 337 -12.69 14.53 12.10
C LEU A 337 -13.19 14.76 13.53
N ASP A 338 -14.35 15.39 13.70
CA ASP A 338 -15.02 15.63 15.00
C ASP A 338 -15.62 14.34 15.61
N ASN A 339 -15.01 13.19 15.35
CA ASN A 339 -15.40 11.90 15.88
C ASN A 339 -14.53 11.50 17.08
N ASP A 340 -15.01 11.83 18.28
CA ASP A 340 -14.33 11.48 19.53
C ASP A 340 -14.39 9.99 19.85
N GLU A 341 -15.37 9.30 19.27
CA GLU A 341 -15.66 7.90 19.53
C GLU A 341 -14.69 6.98 18.76
N ASP A 342 -14.39 7.32 17.52
CA ASP A 342 -13.46 6.56 16.67
C ASP A 342 -12.28 7.42 16.19
N ARG A 343 -11.15 7.20 16.84
CA ARG A 343 -9.92 7.95 16.60
C ARG A 343 -9.25 7.56 15.29
N ASP A 344 -9.48 6.36 14.78
CA ASP A 344 -8.87 5.92 13.53
C ASP A 344 -9.56 6.60 12.35
N ILE A 345 -10.89 6.76 12.42
CA ILE A 345 -11.67 7.58 11.48
C ILE A 345 -11.23 9.05 11.57
N ALA A 346 -11.16 9.63 12.78
CA ALA A 346 -10.73 11.02 12.95
C ALA A 346 -9.31 11.28 12.41
N LYS A 347 -8.35 10.36 12.65
CA LYS A 347 -7.01 10.44 12.07
C LYS A 347 -7.03 10.36 10.55
N ALA A 348 -7.83 9.45 9.98
CA ALA A 348 -7.94 9.32 8.52
C ALA A 348 -8.48 10.62 7.91
N ALA A 349 -9.56 11.17 8.45
CA ALA A 349 -10.15 12.43 8.00
C ALA A 349 -9.14 13.59 8.13
N GLY A 350 -8.47 13.69 9.28
CA GLY A 350 -7.45 14.71 9.52
C GLY A 350 -6.28 14.67 8.53
N ARG A 351 -5.82 13.47 8.14
CA ARG A 351 -4.78 13.34 7.11
C ARG A 351 -5.26 13.80 5.74
N VAL A 352 -6.52 13.51 5.38
CA VAL A 352 -7.10 13.99 4.12
C VAL A 352 -7.23 15.52 4.15
N ILE A 353 -7.63 16.11 5.28
CA ILE A 353 -7.62 17.56 5.46
C ILE A 353 -6.20 18.11 5.27
N GLY A 354 -5.18 17.43 5.81
CA GLY A 354 -3.76 17.78 5.58
C GLY A 354 -3.40 17.86 4.10
N VAL A 355 -3.75 16.86 3.29
CA VAL A 355 -3.48 16.89 1.84
C VAL A 355 -4.31 17.94 1.10
N ILE A 356 -5.55 18.21 1.55
CA ILE A 356 -6.37 19.29 0.99
C ILE A 356 -5.67 20.64 1.16
N TYR A 357 -5.22 20.98 2.38
CA TYR A 357 -4.50 22.24 2.62
C TYR A 357 -3.17 22.31 1.87
N GLU A 358 -2.47 21.19 1.71
CA GLU A 358 -1.23 21.13 0.93
C GLU A 358 -1.45 21.38 -0.56
N MET A 359 -2.53 20.84 -1.13
CA MET A 359 -2.80 20.85 -2.56
C MET A 359 -3.72 21.97 -3.05
N TYR A 360 -4.38 22.68 -2.15
CA TYR A 360 -5.30 23.76 -2.49
C TYR A 360 -4.58 24.86 -3.27
N ASP A 361 -5.19 25.32 -4.37
CA ASP A 361 -4.65 26.42 -5.16
C ASP A 361 -5.02 27.76 -4.54
N TYR A 362 -4.03 28.39 -3.90
CA TYR A 362 -4.16 29.70 -3.25
C TYR A 362 -3.95 30.88 -4.22
N GLY A 363 -3.65 30.62 -5.50
CA GLY A 363 -3.29 31.64 -6.49
C GLY A 363 -4.44 32.58 -6.86
N GLN A 364 -5.69 32.13 -6.78
CA GLN A 364 -6.86 32.95 -7.15
C GLN A 364 -7.14 34.12 -6.18
N ASN A 365 -6.59 34.06 -4.96
CA ASN A 365 -6.81 35.05 -3.90
C ASN A 365 -5.62 35.99 -3.68
N ALA A 366 -4.56 35.90 -4.50
CA ALA A 366 -3.36 36.73 -4.35
C ALA A 366 -3.60 38.23 -4.64
N ASP A 367 -4.67 38.56 -5.37
CA ASP A 367 -5.06 39.95 -5.70
C ASP A 367 -6.07 40.55 -4.70
N ALA A 368 -6.53 39.78 -3.71
CA ALA A 368 -7.34 40.29 -2.61
C ALA A 368 -6.42 40.93 -1.56
N ASP A 369 -6.08 42.20 -1.81
CA ASP A 369 -5.42 43.10 -0.88
C ASP A 369 -5.98 42.90 0.54
N ASN A 370 -5.14 42.42 1.47
CA ASN A 370 -5.46 42.27 2.90
C ASN A 370 -5.59 43.66 3.55
N GLY A 371 -6.66 44.37 3.19
CA GLY A 371 -6.95 45.75 3.57
C GLY A 371 -8.27 45.92 4.31
N GLY A 372 -8.85 44.84 4.85
CA GLY A 372 -10.10 44.90 5.61
C GLY A 372 -9.96 44.16 6.93
N ASP A 373 -10.20 44.88 8.02
CA ASP A 373 -10.36 44.43 9.40
C ASP A 373 -11.62 43.52 9.51
N PHE A 374 -11.59 42.35 8.86
CA PHE A 374 -12.64 41.34 8.92
C PHE A 374 -12.37 40.42 10.12
N ASP A 375 -13.42 40.12 10.89
CA ASP A 375 -13.37 39.29 12.09
C ASP A 375 -12.50 38.03 11.86
N ASN A 376 -11.52 37.80 12.74
CA ASN A 376 -10.54 36.69 12.68
C ASN A 376 -11.16 35.27 12.57
N GLU A 377 -12.49 35.16 12.67
CA GLU A 377 -13.23 33.89 12.65
C GLU A 377 -13.31 33.25 11.25
N TYR A 378 -13.17 34.05 10.18
CA TYR A 378 -13.40 33.60 8.81
C TYR A 378 -12.23 33.90 7.87
N ASN A 379 -11.76 32.88 7.14
CA ASN A 379 -10.64 33.00 6.19
C ASN A 379 -11.08 32.62 4.77
N GLU A 380 -11.26 33.62 3.90
CA GLU A 380 -11.61 33.42 2.47
C GLU A 380 -10.45 32.77 1.67
N ASN A 381 -9.23 32.75 2.23
CA ASN A 381 -8.05 32.13 1.65
C ASN A 381 -7.77 30.74 2.23
N SER A 382 -8.82 29.95 2.47
CA SER A 382 -8.77 28.62 3.07
C SER A 382 -9.76 27.69 2.37
N PRO A 383 -9.42 26.40 2.16
CA PRO A 383 -10.37 25.39 1.66
C PRO A 383 -11.56 25.17 2.61
N TYR A 384 -11.47 25.63 3.86
CA TYR A 384 -12.57 25.64 4.82
C TYR A 384 -12.70 27.01 5.48
N TYR A 385 -13.88 27.60 5.34
CA TYR A 385 -14.17 28.97 5.76
C TYR A 385 -14.07 29.17 7.29
N GLU A 386 -14.52 28.19 8.08
CA GLU A 386 -14.48 28.22 9.56
C GLU A 386 -13.17 27.65 10.12
N GLN A 387 -12.03 28.21 9.69
CA GLN A 387 -10.70 27.70 10.04
C GLN A 387 -10.46 27.63 11.56
N GLU A 388 -10.95 28.61 12.33
CA GLU A 388 -10.77 28.62 13.80
C GLU A 388 -11.48 27.44 14.47
N SER A 389 -12.69 27.10 14.00
CA SER A 389 -13.46 25.94 14.49
C SER A 389 -12.69 24.64 14.24
N LEU A 390 -12.13 24.48 13.04
CA LEU A 390 -11.29 23.33 12.69
C LEU A 390 -10.04 23.23 13.60
N LEU A 391 -9.35 24.34 13.85
CA LEU A 391 -8.20 24.37 14.76
C LEU A 391 -8.59 24.07 16.22
N ALA A 392 -9.79 24.48 16.65
CA ALA A 392 -10.32 24.15 17.96
C ALA A 392 -10.59 22.64 18.10
N ILE A 393 -11.19 22.01 17.08
CA ILE A 393 -11.38 20.54 17.04
C ILE A 393 -10.04 19.81 17.15
N LEU A 394 -9.04 20.20 16.34
CA LEU A 394 -7.70 19.60 16.38
C LEU A 394 -7.02 19.78 17.73
N THR A 395 -7.16 20.95 18.34
CA THR A 395 -6.62 21.22 19.68
C THR A 395 -7.30 20.35 20.75
N ARG A 396 -8.61 20.14 20.64
CA ARG A 396 -9.38 19.26 21.51
C ARG A 396 -8.93 17.80 21.36
N LEU A 397 -8.79 17.31 20.12
CA LEU A 397 -8.29 15.97 19.78
C LEU A 397 -6.84 15.73 20.24
N LEU A 398 -5.97 16.74 20.14
CA LEU A 398 -4.60 16.67 20.64
C LEU A 398 -4.54 16.49 22.15
N ASN A 399 -5.45 17.13 22.89
CA ASN A 399 -5.51 17.13 24.35
C ASN A 399 -6.37 15.98 24.93
N LEU A 400 -6.96 15.13 24.09
CA LEU A 400 -7.86 14.03 24.48
C LEU A 400 -7.10 12.88 25.17
N SER A 401 -6.86 13.03 26.48
CA SER A 401 -6.29 12.01 27.35
C SER A 401 -7.30 10.90 27.64
N SER A 402 -7.21 9.77 26.92
CA SER A 402 -7.97 8.57 27.28
C SER A 402 -7.24 7.77 28.35
N LYS A 403 -7.88 7.49 29.48
CA LYS A 403 -7.30 6.64 30.55
C LYS A 403 -7.07 5.18 30.11
N LYS A 404 -7.64 4.74 28.99
CA LYS A 404 -7.62 3.36 28.47
C LYS A 404 -6.69 3.11 27.27
N VAL A 405 -6.01 4.13 26.73
CA VAL A 405 -5.13 3.96 25.56
C VAL A 405 -3.66 3.87 26.01
N ALA A 406 -2.88 3.01 25.36
CA ALA A 406 -1.47 2.84 25.69
C ALA A 406 -0.70 4.16 25.49
N LYS A 407 0.37 4.37 26.27
CA LYS A 407 1.19 5.59 26.16
C LYS A 407 1.76 5.80 24.76
N LYS A 408 2.04 4.69 24.07
CA LYS A 408 2.53 4.65 22.69
C LYS A 408 1.51 5.27 21.73
N ASP A 409 0.32 4.69 21.65
CA ASP A 409 -0.72 5.17 20.73
C ASP A 409 -1.13 6.63 21.02
N LYS A 410 -1.05 7.08 22.28
CA LYS A 410 -1.27 8.50 22.62
C LYS A 410 -0.24 9.42 21.96
N LYS A 411 1.05 9.05 21.96
CA LYS A 411 2.10 9.84 21.32
C LYS A 411 1.81 9.97 19.83
N ASP A 412 1.44 8.85 19.20
CA ASP A 412 1.19 8.77 17.76
C ASP A 412 -0.09 9.55 17.35
N ILE A 413 -1.13 9.52 18.18
CA ILE A 413 -2.34 10.32 17.96
C ILE A 413 -2.04 11.82 18.08
N SER A 414 -1.31 12.22 19.12
CA SER A 414 -0.96 13.62 19.34
C SER A 414 -0.02 14.15 18.26
N SER A 415 0.90 13.33 17.73
CA SER A 415 1.78 13.74 16.63
C SER A 415 0.99 13.99 15.35
N VAL A 416 0.07 13.10 14.98
CA VAL A 416 -0.77 13.26 13.77
C VAL A 416 -1.56 14.56 13.81
N PHE A 417 -2.32 14.83 14.88
CA PHE A 417 -3.12 16.06 14.95
C PHE A 417 -2.28 17.33 15.08
N ARG A 418 -1.10 17.25 15.70
CA ARG A 418 -0.13 18.37 15.72
C ARG A 418 0.36 18.68 14.31
N ASN A 419 0.76 17.65 13.57
CA ASN A 419 1.26 17.74 12.21
C ASN A 419 0.20 18.34 11.27
N ILE A 420 -1.07 17.93 11.41
CA ILE A 420 -2.20 18.52 10.66
C ILE A 420 -2.42 19.99 11.05
N SER A 421 -2.41 20.32 12.35
CA SER A 421 -2.56 21.71 12.80
C SER A 421 -1.44 22.62 12.28
N ASN A 422 -0.20 22.12 12.25
CA ASN A 422 0.94 22.82 11.65
C ASN A 422 0.73 23.03 10.14
N THR A 423 0.28 21.98 9.44
CA THR A 423 -0.01 22.03 7.99
C THR A 423 -1.00 23.15 7.67
N ILE A 424 -2.14 23.18 8.39
CA ILE A 424 -3.17 24.22 8.20
C ILE A 424 -2.56 25.62 8.37
N LYS A 425 -1.82 25.85 9.46
CA LYS A 425 -1.21 27.16 9.75
C LYS A 425 -0.19 27.59 8.69
N ILE A 426 0.66 26.65 8.24
CA ILE A 426 1.73 26.91 7.28
C ILE A 426 1.16 27.25 5.90
N TYR A 427 0.18 26.48 5.41
CA TYR A 427 -0.35 26.69 4.06
C TYR A 427 -1.33 27.86 3.96
N THR A 428 -1.98 28.27 5.06
CA THR A 428 -2.79 29.51 5.05
C THR A 428 -1.97 30.79 5.13
N ASP A 429 -0.77 30.74 5.71
CA ASP A 429 0.13 31.90 5.72
C ASP A 429 0.92 32.02 4.41
N ALA A 430 0.72 33.12 3.68
CA ALA A 430 1.33 33.33 2.37
C ALA A 430 2.86 33.32 2.39
N ASN A 431 3.48 33.80 3.48
CA ASN A 431 4.94 33.81 3.60
C ASN A 431 5.48 32.40 3.85
N SER A 432 4.96 31.71 4.88
CA SER A 432 5.35 30.33 5.21
C SER A 432 5.15 29.40 4.01
N ARG A 433 3.99 29.48 3.34
CA ARG A 433 3.70 28.74 2.10
C ARG A 433 4.72 29.05 1.00
N GLY A 434 5.04 30.33 0.79
CA GLY A 434 6.04 30.73 -0.19
C GLY A 434 7.45 30.17 0.08
N GLN A 435 7.85 30.04 1.35
CA GLN A 435 9.12 29.39 1.73
C GLN A 435 9.10 27.89 1.41
N VAL A 436 7.98 27.21 1.71
CA VAL A 436 7.77 25.79 1.42
C VAL A 436 7.87 25.52 -0.09
N TYR A 437 7.17 26.28 -0.92
CA TYR A 437 7.18 26.10 -2.37
C TYR A 437 8.56 26.34 -3.00
N LYS A 438 9.32 27.31 -2.47
CA LYS A 438 10.70 27.60 -2.90
C LYS A 438 11.73 26.61 -2.38
N ARG A 439 11.36 25.69 -1.48
CA ARG A 439 12.27 24.73 -0.83
C ARG A 439 13.48 25.42 -0.18
N THR A 440 13.26 26.58 0.42
CA THR A 440 14.32 27.25 1.21
C THR A 440 14.65 26.42 2.45
N GLN A 441 15.77 26.70 3.13
CA GLN A 441 16.12 26.03 4.39
C GLN A 441 14.98 26.13 5.42
N GLU A 442 14.39 27.31 5.56
CA GLU A 442 13.21 27.55 6.40
C GLU A 442 11.99 26.74 5.91
N GLY A 443 11.75 26.70 4.60
CA GLY A 443 10.68 25.89 4.00
C GLY A 443 10.84 24.39 4.27
N LEU A 444 12.06 23.86 4.26
CA LEU A 444 12.35 22.46 4.59
C LEU A 444 12.09 22.14 6.06
N GLU A 445 12.47 23.05 6.97
CA GLU A 445 12.18 22.93 8.40
C GLU A 445 10.68 22.99 8.70
N LEU A 446 9.95 23.85 7.98
CA LEU A 446 8.50 23.92 8.05
C LEU A 446 7.87 22.59 7.57
N LEU A 447 8.31 22.04 6.44
CA LEU A 447 7.85 20.75 5.93
C LEU A 447 8.08 19.61 6.93
N ASP A 448 9.26 19.54 7.54
CA ASP A 448 9.57 18.52 8.56
C ASP A 448 8.68 18.65 9.83
N SER A 449 7.98 19.78 10.01
CA SER A 449 6.99 19.97 11.08
C SER A 449 5.55 19.59 10.68
N THR A 450 5.29 19.40 9.39
CA THR A 450 3.96 19.07 8.83
C THR A 450 3.72 17.58 8.68
N SER A 451 4.77 16.80 8.41
CA SER A 451 4.69 15.35 8.26
C SER A 451 5.97 14.70 8.78
N ASP A 452 5.86 13.46 9.25
CA ASP A 452 7.02 12.72 9.73
C ASP A 452 7.83 12.26 8.50
N SER A 453 8.97 12.92 8.28
CA SER A 453 9.85 12.65 7.13
C SER A 453 10.34 11.20 7.12
N THR A 454 9.95 10.45 6.09
CA THR A 454 10.43 9.07 5.86
C THR A 454 11.43 9.06 4.71
N TYR A 455 12.54 8.33 4.85
CA TYR A 455 13.54 8.19 3.80
C TYR A 455 13.58 6.75 3.30
N ILE A 456 13.28 6.55 2.00
CA ILE A 456 13.38 5.25 1.35
C ILE A 456 14.69 5.21 0.58
N LYS A 457 15.64 4.41 1.05
CA LYS A 457 16.91 4.20 0.35
C LYS A 457 16.64 3.44 -0.96
N LEU A 458 17.11 3.97 -2.09
CA LEU A 458 17.02 3.32 -3.41
C LEU A 458 18.37 2.72 -3.83
N SER A 459 19.48 3.36 -3.45
CA SER A 459 20.83 2.86 -3.70
C SER A 459 21.79 3.33 -2.61
N LYS A 460 23.10 3.07 -2.76
CA LYS A 460 24.11 3.62 -1.85
C LYS A 460 24.06 5.16 -1.80
N PHE A 461 23.70 5.80 -2.91
CA PHE A 461 23.80 7.25 -3.12
C PHE A 461 22.46 7.92 -3.45
N ARG A 462 21.35 7.19 -3.39
CA ARG A 462 20.01 7.69 -3.72
C ARG A 462 19.03 7.33 -2.62
N SER A 463 18.34 8.32 -2.09
CA SER A 463 17.25 8.17 -1.14
C SER A 463 16.06 9.00 -1.61
N LEU A 464 14.86 8.47 -1.45
CA LEU A 464 13.62 9.16 -1.72
C LEU A 464 13.08 9.69 -0.40
N LYS A 465 13.04 11.03 -0.26
CA LYS A 465 12.45 11.69 0.90
C LYS A 465 10.93 11.79 0.71
N ILE A 466 10.18 11.38 1.73
CA ILE A 466 8.72 11.43 1.80
C ILE A 466 8.39 12.40 2.92
N ASN A 467 8.10 13.65 2.57
CA ASN A 467 7.90 14.74 3.52
C ASN A 467 6.70 15.63 3.21
N SER A 468 5.74 15.08 2.49
CA SER A 468 4.50 15.75 2.09
C SER A 468 3.31 14.79 2.23
N TRP A 469 2.12 15.34 2.48
CA TRP A 469 0.90 14.54 2.57
C TRP A 469 0.57 13.89 1.22
N PHE A 470 0.86 14.58 0.12
CA PHE A 470 0.75 14.03 -1.24
C PHE A 470 1.53 12.71 -1.36
N LEU A 471 2.82 12.73 -1.02
CA LEU A 471 3.67 11.54 -1.11
C LEU A 471 3.27 10.48 -0.08
N TYR A 472 2.82 10.89 1.11
CA TYR A 472 2.32 9.98 2.14
C TYR A 472 1.17 9.12 1.62
N PHE A 473 0.15 9.73 1.02
CA PHE A 473 -1.01 8.98 0.52
C PHE A 473 -0.63 8.00 -0.58
N ARG A 474 0.22 8.41 -1.52
CA ARG A 474 0.69 7.54 -2.60
C ARG A 474 1.54 6.38 -2.06
N LEU A 475 2.47 6.68 -1.15
CA LEU A 475 3.31 5.66 -0.51
C LEU A 475 2.48 4.65 0.28
N LYS A 476 1.50 5.10 1.06
CA LYS A 476 0.61 4.23 1.85
C LYS A 476 -0.06 3.17 0.96
N HIS A 477 -0.53 3.57 -0.22
CA HIS A 477 -1.18 2.69 -1.18
C HIS A 477 -0.17 1.75 -1.85
N LEU A 478 1.01 2.23 -2.24
CA LEU A 478 2.09 1.37 -2.74
C LEU A 478 2.58 0.36 -1.71
N ARG A 479 2.65 0.73 -0.42
CA ARG A 479 2.95 -0.16 0.70
C ARG A 479 1.93 -1.27 0.85
N TRP A 480 0.63 -0.96 0.70
CA TRP A 480 -0.40 -2.01 0.70
C TRP A 480 -0.22 -2.97 -0.49
N CYS A 481 0.10 -2.44 -1.67
CA CYS A 481 0.28 -3.22 -2.89
C CYS A 481 1.47 -4.19 -2.80
N PHE A 482 2.65 -3.64 -2.52
CA PHE A 482 3.93 -4.37 -2.63
C PHE A 482 4.51 -4.81 -1.29
N SER A 483 4.00 -4.30 -0.15
CA SER A 483 4.42 -4.69 1.20
C SER A 483 5.96 -4.71 1.34
N PHE A 484 6.52 -5.76 1.92
CA PHE A 484 7.97 -5.99 2.07
C PHE A 484 8.77 -5.98 0.75
N GLY A 485 8.10 -6.11 -0.40
CA GLY A 485 8.69 -6.06 -1.72
C GLY A 485 8.82 -4.64 -2.30
N LEU A 486 8.23 -3.63 -1.65
CA LEU A 486 8.14 -2.26 -2.18
C LEU A 486 9.50 -1.69 -2.58
N HIS A 487 10.53 -1.87 -1.74
CA HIS A 487 11.89 -1.40 -2.04
C HIS A 487 12.39 -1.97 -3.39
N ASN A 488 12.19 -3.27 -3.63
CA ASN A 488 12.66 -3.91 -4.85
C ASN A 488 11.90 -3.38 -6.08
N GLN A 489 10.59 -3.11 -5.92
CA GLN A 489 9.79 -2.50 -6.98
C GLN A 489 10.22 -1.07 -7.27
N LEU A 490 10.49 -0.23 -6.27
CA LEU A 490 10.96 1.14 -6.48
C LEU A 490 12.35 1.22 -7.14
N VAL A 491 13.20 0.24 -6.89
CA VAL A 491 14.53 0.15 -7.51
C VAL A 491 14.46 -0.37 -8.93
N GLY A 492 13.65 -1.40 -9.19
CA GLY A 492 13.61 -2.09 -10.48
C GLY A 492 12.51 -1.66 -11.44
N ASN A 493 11.52 -0.91 -10.98
CA ASN A 493 10.40 -0.44 -11.79
C ASN A 493 10.28 1.09 -11.72
N ASP A 494 10.66 1.73 -12.83
CA ASP A 494 10.62 3.18 -12.98
C ASP A 494 9.18 3.72 -12.96
N SER A 495 8.21 3.01 -13.54
CA SER A 495 6.79 3.44 -13.54
C SER A 495 6.20 3.50 -12.13
N VAL A 496 6.51 2.51 -11.28
CA VAL A 496 6.09 2.49 -9.87
C VAL A 496 6.83 3.57 -9.07
N ARG A 497 8.11 3.80 -9.34
CA ARG A 497 8.86 4.90 -8.72
C ARG A 497 8.29 6.27 -9.10
N ASP A 498 7.86 6.43 -10.35
CA ASP A 498 7.31 7.67 -10.88
C ASP A 498 5.98 8.07 -10.22
N VAL A 499 5.26 7.13 -9.61
CA VAL A 499 4.08 7.42 -8.77
C VAL A 499 4.48 8.25 -7.54
N LEU A 500 5.70 8.14 -7.02
CA LEU A 500 6.17 8.91 -5.86
C LEU A 500 6.89 10.20 -6.25
N LYS A 501 6.53 10.81 -7.38
CA LYS A 501 6.99 12.15 -7.77
C LYS A 501 5.99 13.19 -7.30
N GLU A 502 6.51 14.25 -6.68
CA GLU A 502 5.72 15.43 -6.33
C GLU A 502 5.22 16.15 -7.59
N PRO A 503 4.07 16.85 -7.50
CA PRO A 503 3.58 17.66 -8.60
C PRO A 503 4.55 18.81 -8.89
N GLU A 504 4.64 19.19 -10.16
CA GLU A 504 5.40 20.38 -10.55
C GLU A 504 4.76 21.62 -9.92
N ASN A 505 5.60 22.54 -9.42
CA ASN A 505 5.16 23.83 -8.89
C ASN A 505 5.90 24.96 -9.60
N GLU A 506 5.44 26.21 -9.41
CA GLU A 506 6.00 27.41 -10.07
C GLU A 506 7.52 27.58 -9.89
N PHE A 507 8.07 27.01 -8.82
CA PHE A 507 9.49 27.12 -8.44
C PHE A 507 10.31 25.86 -8.74
N ASN A 508 9.65 24.74 -9.06
CA ASN A 508 10.27 23.45 -9.23
C ASN A 508 9.78 22.78 -10.52
N TYR A 509 10.32 23.27 -11.63
CA TYR A 509 10.20 22.64 -12.95
C TYR A 509 11.31 21.61 -13.14
N GLY A 510 10.95 20.33 -13.23
CA GLY A 510 11.86 19.27 -13.68
C GLY A 510 13.06 18.96 -12.77
N THR A 511 13.12 19.49 -11.55
CA THR A 511 14.20 19.22 -10.60
C THR A 511 13.71 18.25 -9.53
N GLN A 512 13.94 16.95 -9.74
CA GLN A 512 13.89 15.99 -8.64
C GLN A 512 15.17 16.20 -7.82
N PRO A 513 15.08 16.57 -6.53
CA PRO A 513 16.22 16.47 -5.62
C PRO A 513 16.37 14.98 -5.23
N ASP A 514 16.64 14.14 -6.23
CA ASP A 514 16.81 12.69 -6.08
C ASP A 514 18.15 12.33 -5.40
N PHE A 515 19.06 13.29 -5.32
CA PHE A 515 20.43 13.08 -4.88
C PHE A 515 20.66 13.73 -3.52
N ASP A 516 20.99 12.87 -2.55
CA ASP A 516 21.46 13.30 -1.25
C ASP A 516 22.97 13.58 -1.35
N ASP A 517 23.31 14.83 -1.65
CA ASP A 517 24.70 15.31 -1.75
C ASP A 517 25.51 15.04 -0.47
N SER A 518 24.83 14.85 0.68
CA SER A 518 25.47 14.52 1.95
C SER A 518 25.96 13.06 2.05
N LEU A 519 25.51 12.18 1.15
CA LEU A 519 25.96 10.77 1.08
C LEU A 519 27.15 10.57 0.13
N VAL A 520 27.61 11.63 -0.53
CA VAL A 520 28.77 11.59 -1.42
C VAL A 520 30.01 11.92 -0.60
N ASP A 521 30.64 10.89 0.00
CA ASP A 521 31.99 11.03 0.54
C ASP A 521 32.97 11.40 -0.58
N ASP A 522 33.92 12.31 -0.33
CA ASP A 522 34.94 12.79 -1.28
C ASP A 522 35.71 11.63 -1.95
N ASP A 523 35.87 10.51 -1.24
CA ASP A 523 36.53 9.27 -1.68
C ASP A 523 35.69 8.40 -2.66
N ASN A 524 34.39 8.66 -2.84
CA ASN A 524 33.48 7.88 -3.70
C ASN A 524 32.97 8.63 -4.95
N SER A 525 33.46 9.85 -5.18
CA SER A 525 33.07 10.71 -6.31
C SER A 525 33.31 10.08 -7.68
N GLU A 526 34.40 9.32 -7.88
CA GLU A 526 34.68 8.60 -9.13
C GLU A 526 33.67 7.47 -9.38
N SER A 527 33.32 6.68 -8.35
CA SER A 527 32.30 5.63 -8.47
C SER A 527 30.89 6.19 -8.71
N PHE A 528 30.63 7.42 -8.25
CA PHE A 528 29.39 8.14 -8.51
C PHE A 528 29.30 8.59 -9.98
N HIS A 529 30.38 9.17 -10.52
CA HIS A 529 30.46 9.53 -11.94
C HIS A 529 30.32 8.32 -12.86
N ASP A 530 30.99 7.19 -12.55
CA ASP A 530 30.86 5.95 -13.32
C ASP A 530 29.42 5.39 -13.32
N TYR A 531 28.70 5.51 -12.20
CA TYR A 531 27.30 5.09 -12.09
C TYR A 531 26.36 5.97 -12.94
N ILE A 532 26.55 7.29 -12.89
CA ILE A 532 25.79 8.25 -13.70
C ILE A 532 26.02 8.02 -15.19
N ASP A 533 27.28 7.82 -15.59
CA ASP A 533 27.65 7.53 -16.98
C ASP A 533 27.07 6.19 -17.47
N GLN A 534 27.09 5.16 -16.63
CA GLN A 534 26.41 3.88 -16.93
C GLN A 534 24.90 4.04 -17.09
N LYS A 535 24.25 4.82 -16.22
CA LYS A 535 22.81 5.06 -16.30
C LYS A 535 22.44 5.78 -17.59
N HIS A 536 23.16 6.84 -17.95
CA HIS A 536 22.92 7.57 -19.20
C HIS A 536 23.10 6.67 -20.44
N SER A 537 24.10 5.80 -20.41
CA SER A 537 24.33 4.81 -21.48
C SER A 537 23.18 3.79 -21.60
N ASN A 538 22.65 3.31 -20.48
CA ASN A 538 21.52 2.38 -20.45
C ASN A 538 20.20 3.05 -20.89
N ASP A 539 19.92 4.27 -20.42
CA ASP A 539 18.76 5.06 -20.85
C ASP A 539 18.82 5.36 -22.36
N GLU A 540 20.01 5.64 -22.90
CA GLU A 540 20.19 5.87 -24.33
C GLU A 540 19.95 4.60 -25.16
N LYS A 541 20.40 3.44 -24.67
CA LYS A 541 20.06 2.12 -25.26
C LYS A 541 18.56 1.86 -25.23
N TYR A 542 17.92 2.03 -24.08
CA TYR A 542 16.48 1.81 -23.91
C TYR A 542 15.65 2.74 -24.81
N ARG A 543 16.00 4.03 -24.87
CA ARG A 543 15.37 5.00 -25.79
C ARG A 543 15.56 4.64 -27.26
N LYS A 544 16.71 4.06 -27.62
CA LYS A 544 17.02 3.62 -28.99
C LYS A 544 16.21 2.37 -29.37
N GLU A 545 16.02 1.46 -28.42
CA GLU A 545 15.23 0.24 -28.58
C GLU A 545 13.73 0.55 -28.69
N ARG A 546 13.20 1.42 -27.82
CA ARG A 546 11.84 1.94 -27.93
C ARG A 546 11.57 2.61 -29.29
N ARG A 547 12.47 3.48 -29.74
CA ARG A 547 12.38 4.09 -31.09
C ARG A 547 12.43 3.07 -32.22
N LYS A 548 13.13 1.94 -32.03
CA LYS A 548 13.18 0.85 -33.02
C LYS A 548 11.85 0.08 -33.03
N LYS A 549 11.25 -0.20 -31.88
CA LYS A 549 9.93 -0.82 -31.73
C LYS A 549 8.84 0.05 -32.35
N GLU A 550 8.80 1.35 -32.05
CA GLU A 550 7.87 2.31 -32.66
C GLU A 550 8.02 2.40 -34.19
N ARG A 551 9.25 2.32 -34.70
CA ARG A 551 9.50 2.27 -36.15
C ARG A 551 9.00 0.98 -36.79
N LEU A 552 9.18 -0.17 -36.12
CA LEU A 552 8.70 -1.47 -36.60
C LEU A 552 7.17 -1.54 -36.62
N VAL A 553 6.51 -1.01 -35.59
CA VAL A 553 5.04 -0.91 -35.54
C VAL A 553 4.52 -0.08 -36.72
N LYS A 554 5.07 1.12 -36.95
CA LYS A 554 4.70 1.94 -38.11
C LYS A 554 4.96 1.26 -39.46
N LEU A 555 6.03 0.47 -39.55
CA LEU A 555 6.37 -0.25 -40.78
C LEU A 555 5.41 -1.42 -41.01
N ASN A 556 5.00 -2.12 -39.96
CA ASN A 556 3.96 -3.16 -40.03
C ASN A 556 2.60 -2.57 -40.36
N GLU A 557 2.20 -1.45 -39.76
CA GLU A 557 0.96 -0.74 -40.10
C GLU A 557 0.95 -0.33 -41.59
N GLN A 558 2.07 0.17 -42.11
CA GLN A 558 2.22 0.48 -43.54
C GLN A 558 2.19 -0.76 -44.44
N LEU A 559 2.69 -1.90 -43.96
CA LEU A 559 2.69 -3.17 -44.70
C LEU A 559 1.29 -3.81 -44.73
N ASP A 560 0.53 -3.67 -43.64
CA ASP A 560 -0.85 -4.10 -43.54
C ASP A 560 -1.79 -3.22 -44.39
N GLU A 561 -1.54 -1.90 -44.44
CA GLU A 561 -2.19 -1.00 -45.40
C GLU A 561 -1.89 -1.38 -46.86
N LEU A 562 -0.69 -1.87 -47.16
CA LEU A 562 -0.31 -2.34 -48.49
C LEU A 562 -0.91 -3.72 -48.85
N ASN A 563 -1.26 -4.54 -47.86
CA ASN A 563 -1.87 -5.86 -48.06
C ASN A 563 -3.41 -5.84 -48.19
N LEU A 564 -4.06 -4.67 -48.12
CA LEU A 564 -5.52 -4.52 -48.26
C LEU A 564 -6.01 -4.34 -49.71
N HIS A 565 -5.16 -4.57 -50.72
CA HIS A 565 -5.52 -4.47 -52.15
C HIS A 565 -5.12 -5.68 -53.02
N GLN A 566 -5.26 -6.91 -52.51
CA GLN A 566 -5.29 -8.12 -53.35
C GLN A 566 -6.54 -8.97 -53.15
#